data_AF-A0A3C1GEA2-F1
#
_entry.id   AF-A0A3C1GEA2-F1
#
_cell.length_a   1.000
_cell.length_b   1.000
_cell.length_c   1.000
_cell.angle_alpha   90.00
_cell.angle_beta   90.00
_cell.angle_gamma   90.00
#
_symmetry.space_group_name_H-M   'P 1'
#
loop_
_entity.id
_entity.type
_entity.pdbx_description
1 polymer ?
#
loop_
_entity_poly.entity_id
_entity_poly.type
_entity_poly.pdbx_seq_one_letter_code
_entity_poly.pdbx_strand_id
1 'polypeptide(L)'
;MRDLDSIEWFEPKLMRTYPHLLSMDAQVWEAFLRGGLYHPQRVAYDVHVGTPVPLPSQATDMEHRVADGLTRKRIDVVLDFPDQIWVAEIKPFGNHMATGQALQYHQLFTAEYSTSKAVLPVILCFAHDPDLTTFTSRYPVTIIDVPIPDGA
;
A
#
# COMPACT_ATOMS: atom_id res chain seq x y z
N MET A 1 -14.86 -1.20 -13.20
CA MET A 1 -14.11 -0.74 -12.02
C MET A 1 -14.97 -1.01 -10.80
N ARG A 2 -14.36 -1.46 -9.70
CA ARG A 2 -14.97 -1.72 -8.40
C ARG A 2 -15.17 -0.41 -7.64
N ASP A 3 -16.07 -0.41 -6.68
CA ASP A 3 -16.29 0.71 -5.76
C ASP A 3 -15.24 0.69 -4.64
N LEU A 4 -14.80 1.85 -4.15
CA LEU A 4 -13.93 1.94 -2.96
C LEU A 4 -14.60 1.35 -1.72
N ASP A 5 -15.92 1.36 -1.63
CA ASP A 5 -16.65 0.79 -0.50
C ASP A 5 -16.67 -0.75 -0.51
N SER A 6 -16.14 -1.38 -1.56
CA SER A 6 -15.88 -2.82 -1.58
C SER A 6 -14.59 -3.23 -0.85
N ILE A 7 -13.75 -2.26 -0.47
CA ILE A 7 -12.54 -2.50 0.32
C ILE A 7 -12.92 -2.62 1.80
N GLU A 8 -12.27 -3.53 2.53
CA GLU A 8 -12.40 -3.61 3.98
C GLU A 8 -11.61 -2.47 4.64
N TRP A 9 -12.34 -1.54 5.26
CA TRP A 9 -11.78 -0.34 5.87
C TRP A 9 -11.74 -0.43 7.40
N PHE A 10 -10.69 0.15 7.97
CA PHE A 10 -10.39 0.18 9.40
C PHE A 10 -10.17 1.62 9.87
N GLU A 11 -10.37 1.83 11.18
CA GLU A 11 -9.91 3.04 11.84
C GLU A 11 -8.36 3.10 11.87
N PRO A 12 -7.75 4.28 11.68
CA PRO A 12 -6.30 4.44 11.72
C PRO A 12 -5.79 4.43 13.16
N LYS A 13 -5.64 3.25 13.74
CA LYS A 13 -5.17 3.05 15.12
C LYS A 13 -4.11 1.96 15.19
N LEU A 14 -3.34 2.01 16.27
CA LEU A 14 -2.37 0.96 16.57
C LEU A 14 -3.08 -0.37 16.81
N MET A 15 -2.59 -1.43 16.17
CA MET A 15 -3.11 -2.79 16.29
C MET A 15 -2.01 -3.73 16.78
N ARG A 16 -2.40 -4.84 17.43
CA ARG A 16 -1.46 -5.87 17.86
C ARG A 16 -0.76 -6.54 16.67
N THR A 17 -1.49 -6.68 15.56
CA THR A 17 -1.02 -7.29 14.31
C THR A 17 -1.71 -6.59 13.15
N TYR A 18 -0.97 -6.36 12.08
CA TYR A 18 -1.51 -5.84 10.82
C TYR A 18 -1.51 -6.95 9.77
N PRO A 19 -2.55 -7.08 8.94
CA PRO A 19 -2.59 -8.09 7.88
C PRO A 19 -1.36 -8.02 6.98
N HIS A 20 -0.62 -9.13 6.89
CA HIS A 20 0.51 -9.35 5.98
C HIS A 20 1.71 -8.38 6.07
N LEU A 21 1.72 -7.40 7.00
CA LEU A 21 2.92 -6.62 7.29
C LEU A 21 3.94 -7.46 8.08
N LEU A 22 5.19 -7.45 7.62
CA LEU A 22 6.30 -8.01 8.38
C LEU A 22 6.59 -7.16 9.62
N SER A 23 7.24 -7.74 10.63
CA SER A 23 7.51 -7.06 11.92
C SER A 23 8.20 -5.69 11.75
N MET A 24 9.17 -5.59 10.84
CA MET A 24 9.88 -4.33 10.59
C MET A 24 9.04 -3.31 9.81
N ASP A 25 8.21 -3.77 8.86
CA ASP A 25 7.28 -2.90 8.12
C ASP A 25 6.20 -2.36 9.08
N ALA A 26 5.72 -3.21 10.01
CA ALA A 26 4.79 -2.82 11.06
C ALA A 26 5.37 -1.73 11.99
N GLN A 27 6.67 -1.76 12.29
CA GLN A 27 7.29 -0.70 13.10
C GLN A 27 7.27 0.65 12.39
N VAL A 28 7.55 0.69 11.07
CA VAL A 28 7.41 1.91 10.27
C VAL A 28 5.98 2.41 10.31
N TRP A 29 5.02 1.51 10.12
CA TRP A 29 3.61 1.85 10.14
C TRP A 29 3.13 2.38 11.50
N GLU A 30 3.53 1.75 12.59
CA GLU A 30 3.23 2.24 13.95
C GLU A 30 3.85 3.61 14.22
N ALA A 31 5.10 3.84 13.80
CA ALA A 31 5.75 5.12 13.93
C ALA A 31 5.02 6.21 13.11
N PHE A 32 4.56 5.89 11.90
CA PHE A 32 3.73 6.77 11.08
C PHE A 32 2.43 7.15 11.78
N LEU A 33 1.70 6.15 12.32
CA LEU A 33 0.45 6.39 13.06
C LEU A 33 0.68 7.21 14.35
N ARG A 34 1.79 6.99 15.07
CA ARG A 34 2.15 7.74 16.29
C ARG A 34 2.57 9.17 15.99
N GLY A 35 3.24 9.41 14.87
CA GLY A 35 3.76 10.72 14.49
C GLY A 35 2.65 11.76 14.36
N GLY A 36 1.42 11.34 14.03
CA GLY A 36 0.24 12.19 14.06
C GLY A 36 0.26 13.35 13.06
N LEU A 37 1.21 13.39 12.13
CA LEU A 37 1.30 14.43 11.10
C LEU A 37 0.20 14.24 10.03
N TYR A 38 -0.20 13.00 9.80
CA TYR A 38 -1.19 12.61 8.80
C TYR A 38 -2.42 11.99 9.48
N HIS A 39 -3.60 12.38 9.03
CA HIS A 39 -4.88 11.93 9.58
C HIS A 39 -5.79 11.38 8.48
N PRO A 40 -5.52 10.14 8.00
CA PRO A 40 -6.45 9.49 7.08
C PRO A 40 -7.80 9.28 7.79
N GLN A 41 -8.90 9.33 7.03
CA GLN A 41 -10.24 9.05 7.53
C GLN A 41 -10.42 7.57 7.88
N ARG A 42 -9.83 6.71 7.04
CA ARG A 42 -9.83 5.24 7.16
C ARG A 42 -8.61 4.67 6.45
N VAL A 43 -8.22 3.46 6.85
CA VAL A 43 -7.10 2.71 6.25
C VAL A 43 -7.55 1.32 5.88
N ALA A 44 -6.97 0.73 4.84
CA ALA A 44 -7.16 -0.66 4.46
C ALA A 44 -5.80 -1.34 4.34
N TYR A 45 -5.74 -2.62 4.71
CA TYR A 45 -4.52 -3.42 4.70
C TYR A 45 -4.65 -4.54 3.66
N ASP A 46 -3.52 -4.97 3.08
CA ASP A 46 -3.47 -6.14 2.20
C ASP A 46 -4.49 -6.06 1.04
N VAL A 47 -4.62 -4.88 0.43
CA VAL A 47 -5.63 -4.63 -0.60
C VAL A 47 -5.24 -5.35 -1.88
N HIS A 48 -6.07 -6.31 -2.30
CA HIS A 48 -5.81 -7.11 -3.48
C HIS A 48 -6.10 -6.32 -4.75
N VAL A 49 -5.13 -6.27 -5.66
CA VAL A 49 -5.21 -5.59 -6.95
C VAL A 49 -4.65 -6.43 -8.09
N GLY A 50 -5.10 -6.12 -9.31
CA GLY A 50 -4.65 -6.77 -10.53
C GLY A 50 -5.25 -8.14 -10.76
N THR A 51 -4.68 -8.88 -11.70
CA THR A 51 -5.23 -10.16 -12.20
C THR A 51 -4.56 -11.34 -11.49
N PRO A 52 -5.33 -12.37 -11.10
CA PRO A 52 -4.73 -13.61 -10.61
C PRO A 52 -3.96 -14.34 -11.71
N VAL A 53 -3.15 -15.31 -11.31
CA VAL A 53 -2.46 -16.18 -12.26
C VAL A 53 -3.50 -16.94 -13.12
N PRO A 54 -3.34 -16.99 -14.45
CA PRO A 54 -4.24 -17.75 -15.29
C PRO A 54 -4.11 -19.24 -14.98
N LEU A 55 -5.25 -19.90 -14.81
CA LEU A 55 -5.33 -21.35 -14.64
C LEU A 55 -5.76 -22.04 -15.94
N PRO A 56 -5.48 -23.34 -16.10
CA PRO A 56 -6.01 -24.13 -17.21
C PRO A 56 -7.54 -24.08 -17.27
N SER A 57 -8.11 -24.21 -18.46
CA SER A 57 -9.56 -24.15 -18.69
C SER A 57 -10.38 -25.24 -17.97
N GLN A 58 -9.73 -26.30 -17.50
CA GLN A 58 -10.35 -27.38 -16.72
C GLN A 58 -10.28 -27.16 -15.20
N ALA A 59 -9.70 -26.06 -14.74
CA ALA A 59 -9.64 -25.74 -13.31
C ALA A 59 -11.06 -25.56 -12.76
N THR A 60 -11.25 -26.05 -11.54
CA THR A 60 -12.49 -25.94 -10.79
C THR A 60 -12.71 -24.52 -10.28
N ASP A 61 -13.96 -24.18 -9.97
CA ASP A 61 -14.30 -22.90 -9.33
C ASP A 61 -13.54 -22.69 -8.02
N MET A 62 -13.25 -23.76 -7.28
CA MET A 62 -12.46 -23.69 -6.05
C MET A 62 -11.02 -23.24 -6.34
N GLU A 63 -10.38 -23.84 -7.35
CA GLU A 63 -9.02 -23.47 -7.75
C GLU A 63 -8.95 -22.03 -8.25
N HIS A 64 -9.96 -21.57 -9.00
CA HIS A 64 -10.06 -20.17 -9.39
C HIS A 64 -10.16 -19.21 -8.21
N ARG A 65 -10.98 -19.53 -7.19
CA ARG A 65 -11.07 -18.73 -5.97
C ARG A 65 -9.76 -18.72 -5.18
N VAL A 66 -9.07 -19.86 -5.10
CA VAL A 66 -7.76 -19.96 -4.45
C VAL A 66 -6.72 -19.11 -5.18
N ALA A 67 -6.67 -19.18 -6.52
CA ALA A 67 -5.77 -18.35 -7.31
C ALA A 67 -6.07 -16.86 -7.13
N ASP A 68 -7.35 -16.46 -7.11
CA ASP A 68 -7.76 -15.08 -6.84
C ASP A 68 -7.25 -14.56 -5.50
N GLY A 69 -7.41 -15.34 -4.43
CA GLY A 69 -6.98 -14.94 -3.09
C GLY A 69 -5.46 -14.99 -2.84
N LEU A 70 -4.72 -15.81 -3.59
CA LEU A 70 -3.28 -16.04 -3.31
C LEU A 70 -2.32 -15.36 -4.28
N THR A 71 -2.74 -15.12 -5.52
CA THR A 71 -1.79 -14.75 -6.59
C THR A 71 -1.93 -13.31 -7.08
N ARG A 72 -3.02 -12.63 -6.70
CA ARG A 72 -3.17 -11.20 -6.95
C ARG A 72 -2.13 -10.41 -6.16
N LYS A 73 -1.79 -9.24 -6.68
CA LYS A 73 -0.86 -8.33 -5.99
C LYS A 73 -1.55 -7.72 -4.78
N ARG A 74 -0.77 -7.36 -3.78
CA ARG A 74 -1.25 -6.87 -2.49
C ARG A 74 -0.56 -5.56 -2.17
N ILE A 75 -1.37 -4.55 -1.91
CA ILE A 75 -0.91 -3.26 -1.42
C ILE A 75 -0.82 -3.36 0.10
N ASP A 76 0.33 -2.98 0.66
CA ASP A 76 0.55 -3.02 2.11
C ASP A 76 -0.54 -2.24 2.85
N VAL A 77 -0.70 -0.95 2.51
CA VAL A 77 -1.72 -0.07 3.09
C VAL A 77 -2.32 0.87 2.04
N VAL A 78 -3.63 1.04 2.05
CA VAL A 78 -4.33 2.13 1.37
C VAL A 78 -4.86 3.10 2.40
N LEU A 79 -4.55 4.39 2.26
CA LEU A 79 -5.01 5.45 3.16
C LEU A 79 -6.01 6.36 2.44
N ASP A 80 -7.17 6.57 3.04
CA ASP A 80 -8.23 7.42 2.48
C ASP A 80 -8.23 8.80 3.16
N PHE A 81 -7.94 9.86 2.42
CA PHE A 81 -8.03 11.26 2.84
C PHE A 81 -9.22 11.94 2.16
N PRO A 82 -9.66 13.13 2.60
CA PRO A 82 -10.82 13.80 2.01
C PRO A 82 -10.75 13.99 0.49
N ASP A 83 -9.57 14.31 -0.05
CA ASP A 83 -9.33 14.67 -1.46
C ASP A 83 -8.39 13.72 -2.22
N GLN A 84 -7.75 12.78 -1.51
CA GLN A 84 -6.77 11.87 -2.10
C GLN A 84 -6.77 10.49 -1.46
N ILE A 85 -6.30 9.49 -2.21
CA ILE A 85 -6.01 8.13 -1.77
C ILE A 85 -4.51 7.92 -1.87
N TRP A 86 -3.89 7.40 -0.81
CA TRP A 86 -2.52 6.91 -0.88
C TRP A 86 -2.52 5.41 -1.04
N VAL A 87 -1.77 4.94 -2.04
CA VAL A 87 -1.43 3.53 -2.24
C VAL A 87 -0.01 3.36 -1.74
N ALA A 88 0.14 2.87 -0.51
CA ALA A 88 1.41 2.87 0.20
C ALA A 88 2.09 1.49 0.19
N GLU A 89 3.36 1.48 -0.19
CA GLU A 89 4.31 0.40 0.12
C GLU A 89 5.06 0.80 1.40
N ILE A 90 5.18 -0.12 2.37
CA ILE A 90 5.83 0.15 3.65
C ILE A 90 7.12 -0.66 3.74
N LYS A 91 8.24 0.01 3.97
CA LYS A 91 9.56 -0.64 4.13
C LYS A 91 10.44 0.14 5.09
N PRO A 92 11.28 -0.49 5.94
CA PRO A 92 12.26 0.22 6.76
C PRO A 92 13.19 1.11 5.94
N PHE A 93 13.59 0.65 4.76
CA PHE A 93 14.45 1.38 3.83
C PHE A 93 13.80 1.47 2.45
N GLY A 94 13.45 2.69 2.03
CA GLY A 94 12.91 2.96 0.69
C GLY A 94 13.99 2.79 -0.38
N ASN A 95 13.77 1.91 -1.35
CA ASN A 95 14.71 1.63 -2.43
C ASN A 95 13.99 1.55 -3.80
N HIS A 96 14.75 1.26 -4.85
CA HIS A 96 14.21 1.14 -6.21
C HIS A 96 13.13 0.04 -6.34
N MET A 97 13.20 -1.04 -5.54
CA MET A 97 12.17 -2.08 -5.53
C MET A 97 10.85 -1.56 -4.96
N ALA A 98 10.89 -0.91 -3.79
CA ALA A 98 9.72 -0.26 -3.19
C ALA A 98 9.10 0.79 -4.13
N THR A 99 9.95 1.50 -4.87
CA THR A 99 9.51 2.46 -5.89
C THR A 99 8.75 1.81 -7.03
N GLY A 100 9.28 0.71 -7.58
CA GLY A 100 8.60 -0.08 -8.61
C GLY A 100 7.27 -0.64 -8.12
N GLN A 101 7.23 -1.15 -6.88
CA GLN A 101 6.02 -1.65 -6.25
C GLN A 101 4.96 -0.56 -6.10
N ALA A 102 5.30 0.59 -5.48
CA ALA A 102 4.38 1.69 -5.28
C ALA A 102 3.78 2.18 -6.61
N LEU A 103 4.61 2.39 -7.63
CA LEU A 103 4.14 2.80 -8.97
C LEU A 103 3.22 1.77 -9.61
N GLN A 104 3.60 0.48 -9.57
CA GLN A 104 2.79 -0.60 -10.11
C GLN A 104 1.44 -0.69 -9.39
N TYR A 105 1.44 -0.59 -8.07
CA TYR A 105 0.25 -0.64 -7.24
C TYR A 105 -0.68 0.53 -7.51
N HIS A 106 -0.16 1.75 -7.66
CA HIS A 106 -0.97 2.90 -8.07
C HIS A 106 -1.66 2.66 -9.42
N GLN A 107 -0.94 2.12 -10.42
CA GLN A 107 -1.53 1.80 -11.71
C GLN A 107 -2.64 0.75 -11.60
N LEU A 108 -2.37 -0.35 -10.87
CA LEU A 108 -3.34 -1.44 -10.70
C LEU A 108 -4.57 -0.98 -9.91
N PHE A 109 -4.37 -0.22 -8.84
CA PHE A 109 -5.44 0.33 -8.03
C PHE A 109 -6.34 1.27 -8.85
N THR A 110 -5.75 2.19 -9.62
CA THR A 110 -6.48 3.14 -10.46
C THR A 110 -7.25 2.45 -11.60
N ALA A 111 -6.72 1.34 -12.13
CA ALA A 111 -7.43 0.54 -13.13
C ALA A 111 -8.59 -0.27 -12.51
N GLU A 112 -8.46 -0.65 -11.24
CA GLU A 112 -9.41 -1.53 -10.57
C GLU A 112 -10.54 -0.77 -9.89
N TYR A 113 -10.26 0.32 -9.18
CA TYR A 113 -11.22 1.04 -8.34
C TYR A 113 -11.60 2.41 -8.92
N SER A 114 -12.88 2.74 -8.89
CA SER A 114 -13.40 4.04 -9.33
C SER A 114 -13.39 5.03 -8.18
N THR A 115 -12.76 6.19 -8.41
CA THR A 115 -12.73 7.30 -7.46
C THR A 115 -12.56 8.62 -8.18
N SER A 116 -13.13 9.69 -7.62
CA SER A 116 -12.86 11.06 -8.05
C SER A 116 -11.66 11.68 -7.32
N LYS A 117 -11.14 11.01 -6.28
CA LYS A 117 -9.98 11.46 -5.50
C LYS A 117 -8.69 11.23 -6.28
N ALA A 118 -7.68 12.06 -6.08
CA ALA A 118 -6.36 11.82 -6.62
C ALA A 118 -5.76 10.56 -5.97
N VAL A 119 -5.19 9.64 -6.76
CA VAL A 119 -4.49 8.45 -6.22
C VAL A 119 -3.00 8.71 -6.31
N LEU A 120 -2.28 8.55 -5.21
CA LEU A 120 -0.84 8.79 -5.11
C LEU A 120 -0.12 7.50 -4.70
N PRO A 121 0.94 7.07 -5.41
CA PRO A 121 1.82 6.03 -4.93
C PRO A 121 2.78 6.60 -3.89
N VAL A 122 2.84 5.95 -2.74
CA VAL A 122 3.61 6.40 -1.59
C VAL A 122 4.53 5.29 -1.11
N ILE A 123 5.74 5.65 -0.68
CA ILE A 123 6.63 4.80 0.10
C ILE A 123 6.69 5.39 1.50
N LEU A 124 6.34 4.60 2.51
CA LEU A 124 6.57 4.94 3.92
C LEU A 124 7.81 4.21 4.41
N CYS A 125 8.81 4.94 4.89
CA CYS A 125 10.07 4.36 5.34
C CYS A 125 10.78 5.18 6.42
N PHE A 126 11.70 4.58 7.17
CA PHE A 126 12.53 5.32 8.14
C PHE A 126 13.67 6.09 7.46
N ALA A 127 14.19 5.54 6.36
CA ALA A 127 15.21 6.15 5.52
C ALA A 127 15.04 5.65 4.08
N HIS A 128 15.66 6.33 3.12
CA HIS A 128 15.60 5.93 1.72
C HIS A 128 16.96 6.09 1.02
N ASP A 129 17.09 5.43 -0.12
CA ASP A 129 18.23 5.57 -1.03
C ASP A 129 18.27 7.02 -1.57
N PRO A 130 19.36 7.78 -1.35
CA PRO A 130 19.46 9.18 -1.75
C PRO A 130 19.16 9.44 -3.23
N ASP A 131 19.45 8.47 -4.10
CA ASP A 131 19.19 8.60 -5.54
C ASP A 131 17.69 8.63 -5.87
N LEU A 132 16.84 8.13 -4.97
CA LEU A 132 15.39 8.23 -5.13
C LEU A 132 14.89 9.67 -5.05
N THR A 133 15.57 10.57 -4.33
CA THR A 133 15.17 11.99 -4.31
C THR A 133 15.21 12.59 -5.72
N THR A 134 16.22 12.24 -6.51
CA THR A 134 16.30 12.70 -7.91
C THR A 134 15.22 12.03 -8.75
N PHE A 135 14.92 10.76 -8.51
CA PHE A 135 13.88 10.02 -9.23
C PHE A 135 12.47 10.59 -8.97
N THR A 136 12.11 10.81 -7.70
CA THR A 136 10.79 11.31 -7.29
C THR A 136 10.51 12.73 -7.80
N SER A 137 11.55 13.51 -8.11
CA SER A 137 11.38 14.82 -8.78
C SER A 137 10.83 14.72 -10.21
N ARG A 138 10.91 13.54 -10.85
CA ARG A 138 10.52 13.31 -12.25
C ARG A 138 9.35 12.35 -12.42
N TYR A 139 9.10 11.51 -11.41
CA TYR A 139 8.09 10.48 -11.45
C TYR A 139 7.12 10.66 -10.28
N PRO A 140 5.83 10.31 -10.45
CA PRO A 140 4.79 10.66 -9.49
C PRO A 140 4.78 9.69 -8.30
N VAL A 141 5.90 9.51 -7.60
CA VAL A 141 6.01 8.70 -6.39
C VAL A 141 6.49 9.57 -5.24
N THR A 142 5.78 9.48 -4.10
CA THR A 142 6.09 10.26 -2.91
C THR A 142 6.78 9.38 -1.88
N ILE A 143 7.88 9.87 -1.32
CA ILE A 143 8.55 9.23 -0.19
C ILE A 143 8.21 10.02 1.06
N ILE A 144 7.75 9.31 2.09
CA ILE A 144 7.53 9.88 3.42
C ILE A 144 8.54 9.24 4.37
N ASP A 145 9.53 10.04 4.78
CA ASP A 145 10.43 9.66 5.85
C ASP A 145 9.70 9.76 7.19
N VAL A 146 9.48 8.59 7.79
CA VAL A 146 8.88 8.42 9.11
C VAL A 146 9.99 8.55 10.16
N PRO A 147 9.84 9.42 11.18
CA PRO A 147 10.81 9.49 12.25
C PRO A 147 10.96 8.13 12.96
N ILE A 148 12.21 7.70 13.17
CA ILE A 148 12.49 6.54 14.01
C ILE A 148 12.12 6.93 15.46
N PRO A 149 11.27 6.17 16.16
CA PRO A 149 10.94 6.44 17.56
C PRO A 149 12.20 6.43 18.43
N ASP A 150 12.30 7.36 19.38
CA ASP A 150 13.41 7.41 20.33
C ASP A 150 13.51 6.07 21.10
N GLY A 151 14.69 5.45 21.06
CA GLY A 151 15.00 4.22 21.82
C GLY A 151 14.68 2.89 21.13
N ALA A 152 14.50 2.87 19.81
CA ALA A 152 14.45 1.65 18.99
C ALA A 152 15.84 1.00 18.79
#